data_AF-A0A916Y0B7-F1
#
_entry.id   AF-A0A916Y0B7-F1
#
_cell.length_a   1.000
_cell.length_b   1.000
_cell.length_c   1.000
_cell.angle_alpha   90.00
_cell.angle_beta   90.00
_cell.angle_gamma   90.00
#
_symmetry.space_group_name_H-M   'P 1'
#
loop_
_entity.id
_entity.type
_entity.pdbx_description
1 polymer ?
#
loop_
_entity_poly.entity_id
_entity_poly.type
_entity_poly.pdbx_seq_one_letter_code
_entity_poly.pdbx_strand_id
1 'polypeptide(L)'
;MKLVFLWLGATAAFWLWFVVSLHDASLGLFVLSRDFHDAIMAVYGWTLGVEPTRVPRLFAEAFALDGLLVLGILAFRRRRRLLVWCADARTRGLSWLRRTEWKRAGRAHPAE
;
A
#
# COMPACT_ATOMS: atom_id res chain seq x y z
N MET A 1 -3.44 8.68 12.82
CA MET A 1 -3.80 7.47 12.05
C MET A 1 -5.01 7.72 11.15
N LYS A 2 -6.08 8.36 11.63
CA LYS A 2 -7.26 8.72 10.82
C LYS A 2 -6.93 9.51 9.53
N LEU A 3 -5.98 10.46 9.61
CA LEU A 3 -5.51 11.27 8.47
C LEU A 3 -4.91 10.43 7.32
N VAL A 4 -4.12 9.39 7.64
CA VAL A 4 -3.51 8.52 6.62
C VAL A 4 -4.58 7.67 5.93
N PHE A 5 -5.61 7.26 6.67
CA PHE A 5 -6.72 6.48 6.11
C PHE A 5 -7.58 7.32 5.17
N LEU A 6 -7.83 8.59 5.53
CA LEU A 6 -8.52 9.54 4.65
C LEU A 6 -7.73 9.82 3.38
N TRP A 7 -6.41 10.03 3.52
CA TRP A 7 -5.50 10.23 2.39
C TRP A 7 -5.45 8.99 1.49
N LEU A 8 -5.25 7.79 2.06
CA LEU A 8 -5.26 6.52 1.31
C LEU A 8 -6.59 6.30 0.60
N GLY A 9 -7.72 6.62 1.24
CA GLY A 9 -9.04 6.50 0.65
C GLY A 9 -9.20 7.41 -0.57
N ALA A 10 -8.79 8.68 -0.47
CA ALA A 10 -8.85 9.63 -1.57
C ALA A 10 -7.93 9.21 -2.73
N THR A 11 -6.69 8.80 -2.43
CA THR A 11 -5.73 8.32 -3.43
C THR A 11 -6.22 7.04 -4.10
N ALA A 12 -6.74 6.08 -3.32
CA ALA A 12 -7.27 4.83 -3.86
C ALA A 12 -8.51 5.05 -4.74
N ALA A 13 -9.40 5.97 -4.36
CA ALA A 13 -10.56 6.34 -5.18
C ALA A 13 -10.13 6.91 -6.53
N PHE A 14 -9.12 7.79 -6.54
CA PHE A 14 -8.55 8.33 -7.78
C PHE A 14 -7.96 7.22 -8.67
N TRP A 15 -7.10 6.36 -8.11
CA TRP A 15 -6.47 5.27 -8.87
C TRP A 15 -7.48 4.24 -9.38
N LEU A 16 -8.48 3.91 -8.56
CA LEU A 16 -9.55 3.00 -8.94
C LEU A 16 -10.29 3.55 -10.16
N TRP A 17 -10.73 4.81 -10.09
CA TRP A 17 -11.39 5.47 -11.20
C TRP A 17 -10.48 5.52 -12.45
N PHE A 18 -9.21 5.91 -12.28
CA PHE A 18 -8.24 6.04 -13.37
C PHE A 18 -8.04 4.71 -14.12
N VAL A 19 -7.83 3.61 -13.39
CA VAL A 19 -7.62 2.27 -13.98
C VAL A 19 -8.92 1.76 -14.61
N VAL A 20 -10.06 1.88 -13.93
CA VAL A 20 -11.35 1.41 -14.45
C VAL A 20 -11.71 2.15 -15.75
N SER A 21 -11.45 3.46 -15.81
CA SER A 21 -11.72 4.26 -16.99
C SER A 21 -10.79 3.95 -18.16
N LEU A 22 -9.52 3.62 -17.91
CA LEU A 22 -8.59 3.14 -18.95
C LEU A 22 -9.02 1.80 -19.57
N HIS A 23 -9.65 0.93 -18.79
CA HIS A 23 -10.13 -0.37 -19.26
C HIS A 23 -11.50 -0.31 -19.95
N ASP A 24 -12.02 0.89 -20.21
CA ASP A 24 -13.34 1.13 -20.81
C ASP A 24 -14.48 0.44 -20.04
N ALA A 25 -14.30 0.26 -18.73
CA ALA A 25 -15.32 -0.28 -17.84
C ALA A 25 -16.30 0.84 -17.44
N SER A 26 -16.89 1.48 -18.43
CA SER A 26 -17.99 2.41 -18.24
C SER A 26 -19.23 1.58 -17.90
N LEU A 27 -19.51 1.42 -16.61
CA LEU A 27 -20.71 0.74 -16.07
C LEU A 27 -22.01 1.52 -16.39
N GLY A 28 -22.12 2.15 -17.57
CA GLY A 28 -23.14 3.12 -17.94
C GLY A 28 -22.92 4.53 -17.37
N LEU A 29 -21.82 4.76 -16.65
CA LEU A 29 -21.49 6.06 -16.04
C LEU A 29 -20.52 6.85 -16.93
N PHE A 30 -20.93 8.04 -17.37
CA PHE A 30 -20.11 8.93 -18.21
C PHE A 30 -18.74 9.25 -17.60
N VAL A 31 -18.68 9.42 -16.27
CA VAL A 31 -17.41 9.72 -15.58
C VAL A 31 -16.38 8.60 -15.74
N LEU A 32 -16.81 7.35 -15.94
CA LEU A 32 -15.93 6.19 -16.13
C LEU A 32 -15.63 5.91 -17.61
N SER A 33 -16.23 6.68 -18.53
CA SER A 33 -15.96 6.52 -19.96
C SER A 33 -14.52 6.89 -20.31
N ARG A 34 -14.00 6.24 -21.33
CA ARG A 34 -12.68 6.56 -21.87
C ARG A 34 -12.61 7.96 -22.48
N ASP A 35 -13.68 8.41 -23.14
CA ASP A 35 -13.76 9.76 -23.71
C ASP A 35 -13.60 10.85 -22.64
N PHE A 36 -14.23 10.66 -21.47
CA PHE A 36 -14.09 11.60 -20.35
C PHE A 36 -12.68 11.61 -19.76
N HIS A 37 -12.04 10.44 -19.66
CA HIS A 37 -10.65 10.34 -19.24
C HIS A 37 -9.73 11.09 -20.20
N ASP A 38 -9.87 10.85 -21.50
CA ASP A 38 -9.04 11.48 -22.53
C ASP A 38 -9.26 13.00 -22.55
N ALA A 39 -10.50 13.47 -22.35
CA ALA A 39 -10.81 14.89 -22.20
C ALA A 39 -10.11 15.53 -21.00
N ILE A 40 -10.12 14.86 -19.83
CA ILE A 40 -9.41 15.33 -18.64
C ILE A 40 -7.90 15.34 -18.87
N MET A 41 -7.34 14.30 -19.48
CA MET A 41 -5.90 14.24 -19.77
C MET A 41 -5.47 15.32 -20.76
N ALA A 42 -6.31 15.67 -21.74
CA ALA A 42 -6.05 16.78 -22.65
C ALA A 42 -6.04 18.13 -21.92
N VAL A 43 -6.99 18.37 -21.01
CA VAL A 43 -7.01 19.59 -20.17
C VAL A 43 -5.77 19.68 -19.29
N TYR A 44 -5.35 18.58 -18.65
CA TYR A 44 -4.13 18.55 -17.86
C TYR A 44 -2.88 18.73 -18.72
N GLY A 45 -2.80 18.10 -19.89
CA GLY A 45 -1.68 18.26 -20.82
C GLY A 45 -1.53 19.72 -21.24
N TRP A 46 -2.64 20.39 -21.57
CA TRP A 46 -2.65 21.83 -21.89
C TRP A 46 -2.22 22.69 -20.69
N THR A 47 -2.72 22.39 -19.49
CA THR A 47 -2.40 23.16 -18.27
C THR A 47 -0.94 23.02 -17.85
N LEU A 48 -0.38 21.81 -17.95
CA LEU A 48 1.01 21.53 -17.59
C LEU A 48 2.00 21.80 -18.74
N GLY A 49 1.52 22.07 -19.96
CA GLY A 49 2.38 22.22 -21.13
C GLY A 49 3.12 20.93 -21.51
N VAL A 50 2.54 19.76 -21.21
CA VAL A 50 3.12 18.44 -21.48
C VAL A 50 2.19 17.61 -22.34
N GLU A 51 2.75 16.63 -23.06
CA GLU A 51 1.97 15.67 -23.85
C GLU A 51 0.94 14.96 -22.94
N PRO A 52 -0.36 14.88 -23.33
CA PRO A 52 -1.41 14.24 -22.53
C PRO A 52 -1.07 12.80 -22.12
N THR A 53 -0.32 12.08 -22.98
CA THR A 53 0.12 10.71 -22.73
C THR A 53 1.17 10.59 -21.62
N ARG A 54 1.88 11.68 -21.29
CA ARG A 54 2.89 11.71 -20.21
C ARG A 54 2.29 12.06 -18.86
N VAL A 55 1.13 12.73 -18.84
CA VAL A 55 0.44 13.18 -17.62
C VAL A 55 0.21 12.03 -16.63
N PRO A 56 -0.33 10.86 -17.03
CA PRO A 56 -0.49 9.70 -16.14
C PRO A 56 0.78 9.29 -15.41
N ARG A 57 1.90 9.25 -16.14
CA ARG A 57 3.18 8.81 -15.59
C ARG A 57 3.70 9.81 -14.56
N LEU A 58 3.55 11.11 -14.83
CA LEU A 58 3.92 12.16 -13.88
C LEU A 58 3.09 12.08 -12.59
N PHE A 59 1.79 11.82 -12.70
CA PHE A 59 0.94 11.56 -11.53
C PHE A 59 1.39 10.30 -10.78
N ALA A 60 1.69 9.22 -11.48
CA ALA A 60 2.17 7.98 -10.88
C ALA A 60 3.43 8.21 -10.04
N GLU A 61 4.41 8.92 -10.61
CA GLU A 61 5.66 9.26 -9.95
C GLU A 61 5.43 10.16 -8.72
N ALA A 62 4.56 11.17 -8.84
CA ALA A 62 4.19 12.06 -7.73
C ALA A 62 3.50 11.31 -6.58
N PHE A 63 2.52 10.46 -6.88
CA PHE A 63 1.81 9.66 -5.89
C PHE A 63 2.71 8.60 -5.24
N ALA A 64 3.61 7.98 -6.01
CA ALA A 64 4.57 7.03 -5.47
C ALA A 64 5.52 7.69 -4.46
N LEU A 65 6.01 8.89 -4.78
CA LEU A 65 6.85 9.68 -3.89
C LEU A 65 6.08 10.10 -2.62
N ASP A 66 4.84 10.59 -2.76
CA ASP A 66 4.00 10.99 -1.62
C ASP A 66 3.69 9.79 -0.70
N GLY A 67 3.35 8.64 -1.28
CA GLY A 67 3.16 7.39 -0.55
C GLY A 67 4.42 6.95 0.20
N LEU A 68 5.59 7.04 -0.45
CA LEU A 68 6.88 6.74 0.18
C LEU A 68 7.16 7.68 1.36
N LEU A 69 6.87 8.98 1.21
CA LEU A 69 7.03 9.96 2.28
C LEU A 69 6.09 9.68 3.45
N VAL A 70 4.80 9.42 3.19
CA VAL A 70 3.81 9.09 4.22
C VAL A 70 4.22 7.81 4.97
N LEU A 71 4.63 6.77 4.26
CA LEU A 71 5.09 5.52 4.85
C LEU A 71 6.41 5.71 5.61
N GLY A 72 7.35 6.49 5.08
CA GLY A 72 8.62 6.82 5.72
C GLY A 72 8.42 7.58 7.03
N ILE A 73 7.57 8.61 7.03
CA ILE A 73 7.20 9.37 8.23
C ILE A 73 6.48 8.45 9.23
N LEU A 74 5.58 7.58 8.77
CA LEU A 74 4.86 6.65 9.63
C LEU A 74 5.82 5.64 10.27
N ALA A 75 6.74 5.06 9.50
CA ALA A 75 7.78 4.14 9.96
C ALA A 75 8.70 4.82 10.98
N PHE A 76 9.13 6.06 10.71
CA PHE A 76 9.99 6.82 11.61
C PHE A 76 9.27 7.19 12.91
N ARG A 77 7.99 7.59 12.86
CA ARG A 77 7.19 7.90 14.06
C ARG A 77 6.86 6.65 14.87
N ARG A 78 6.63 5.51 14.22
CA ARG A 78 6.34 4.23 14.88
C ARG A 78 7.58 3.40 15.18
N ARG A 79 8.79 3.90 14.93
CA ARG A 79 10.06 3.17 15.13
C ARG A 79 10.13 2.47 16.48
N ARG A 80 9.67 3.10 17.57
CA ARG A 80 9.66 2.49 18.92
C ARG A 80 8.65 1.35 19.07
N ARG A 81 7.46 1.42 18.45
CA ARG A 81 6.46 0.33 18.49
C ARG A 81 6.80 -0.81 17.53
N LEU A 82 7.37 -0.50 16.37
CA LEU A 82 7.81 -1.50 15.39
C LEU A 82 9.02 -2.29 15.88
N LEU A 83 9.98 -1.65 16.57
CA LEU A 83 11.11 -2.35 17.19
C LEU A 83 10.64 -3.33 18.28
N VAL A 84 9.68 -2.95 19.11
CA VAL A 84 9.08 -3.86 20.10
C VAL A 84 8.35 -5.01 19.42
N TRP A 85 7.59 -4.76 18.35
CA TRP A 85 6.90 -5.83 17.61
C TRP A 85 7.86 -6.76 16.87
N CYS A 86 8.93 -6.25 16.25
CA CYS A 86 9.97 -7.08 15.62
C CYS A 86 10.81 -7.86 16.65
N ALA A 87 11.11 -7.26 17.80
CA ALA A 87 11.75 -7.96 18.90
C ALA A 87 10.86 -9.09 19.43
N ASP A 88 9.55 -8.82 19.60
CA ASP A 88 8.57 -9.79 20.06
C ASP A 88 8.30 -10.90 19.03
N ALA A 89 8.36 -10.59 17.73
CA ALA A 89 8.28 -11.58 16.65
C ALA A 89 9.50 -12.51 16.62
N ARG A 90 10.71 -12.00 16.91
CA ARG A 90 11.94 -12.81 17.04
C ARG A 90 11.87 -13.76 18.23
N THR A 91 11.38 -13.33 19.39
CA THR A 91 11.18 -14.20 20.56
C THR A 91 10.06 -15.23 20.34
N ARG A 92 8.98 -14.88 19.63
CA ARG A 92 7.91 -15.81 19.27
C ARG A 92 8.39 -16.94 18.35
N GLY A 93 9.29 -16.65 17.41
CA GLY A 93 9.92 -17.67 16.54
C GLY A 93 10.73 -18.72 17.31
N LEU A 94 11.48 -18.29 18.33
CA LEU A 94 12.29 -19.17 19.19
C LEU A 94 11.43 -19.99 20.17
N SER A 95 10.22 -19.52 20.49
CA SER A 95 9.30 -20.23 21.39
C SER A 95 8.78 -21.55 20.78
N TRP A 96 8.72 -21.65 19.45
CA TRP A 96 8.37 -22.90 18.76
C TRP A 96 9.48 -23.96 18.91
N LEU A 97 10.75 -23.56 18.78
CA LEU A 97 11.89 -24.46 18.96
C LEU A 97 11.98 -24.97 20.40
N ARG A 98 11.88 -24.07 21.39
CA ARG A 98 11.93 -24.44 22.81
C ARG A 98 10.81 -25.41 23.23
N ARG A 99 9.63 -25.31 22.61
CA ARG A 99 8.48 -26.21 22.86
C ARG A 99 8.71 -27.61 22.28
N THR A 100 9.39 -27.72 21.14
CA THR A 100 9.73 -29.03 20.56
C THR A 100 10.80 -29.76 21.35
N GLU A 101 11.76 -29.04 21.95
CA GLU A 101 12.80 -29.65 22.78
C GLU A 101 12.24 -30.15 24.12
N TRP A 102 11.35 -29.39 24.76
CA TRP A 102 10.65 -29.83 25.97
C TRP A 102 9.86 -31.14 25.78
N LYS A 103 9.21 -31.31 24.63
CA LYS A 103 8.50 -32.54 24.27
C LYS A 103 9.42 -33.72 23.93
N ARG A 104 10.67 -33.47 23.54
CA ARG A 104 11.69 -34.54 23.35
C ARG A 104 12.34 -34.93 24.67
N ALA A 105 12.68 -33.96 25.51
CA ALA A 105 13.24 -34.20 26.84
C ALA A 105 12.26 -34.97 27.76
N GLY A 106 10.97 -34.61 27.75
CA GLY A 106 9.94 -35.34 28.50
C GLY A 106 9.62 -36.74 27.94
N ARG A 107 10.03 -37.05 26.71
CA ARG A 107 9.93 -38.41 26.13
C ARG A 107 11.16 -39.27 26.35
N ALA A 108 12.28 -38.69 26.80
CA ALA A 108 13.50 -39.42 27.11
C ALA A 108 13.51 -40.02 28.52
N HIS A 109 12.47 -39.75 29.32
CA HIS A 109 12.29 -40.37 30.64
C HIS A 109 10.99 -41.20 30.71
N PRO A 110 10.81 -42.25 29.89
CA PRO A 110 9.87 -43.31 30.22
C PRO A 110 10.51 -44.17 31.32
N ALA A 111 9.73 -44.41 32.38
CA ALA A 111 10.04 -45.13 33.59
C ALA A 111 10.94 -46.37 33.39
N GLU A 112 12.00 -46.43 34.20
CA GLU A 112 12.50 -47.69 34.75
C GLU A 112 11.56 -48.15 35.89
#